data_AF-A0A690LV88-F1
#
_entry.id   AF-A0A690LV88-F1
#
_cell.length_a   1.000
_cell.length_b   1.000
_cell.length_c   1.000
_cell.angle_alpha   90.00
_cell.angle_beta   90.00
_cell.angle_gamma   90.00
#
_symmetry.space_group_name_H-M   'P 1'
#
loop_
_entity.id
_entity.type
_entity.pdbx_description
1 polymer ?
#
loop_
_entity_poly.entity_id
_entity_poly.type
_entity_poly.pdbx_seq_one_letter_code
_entity_poly.pdbx_strand_id
1 'polypeptide(L)'
;KGNIQNTFIASALADGAIAGVGAVVLFLPNIIILFLGIALLETTGYMSRVAFLLDGILHKFGLHGKSFIPLITGFGCSVPAFMATRTLKNKRDRLLTLFVINFMSCGARLPVYVLFIGAFFPSEEAGNYLFGIYLL
;
A
#
# COMPACT_ATOMS: atom_id res chain seq x y z
N LYS A 1 -22.84 30.21 -0.26
CA LYS A 1 -23.23 30.55 -1.65
C LYS A 1 -23.18 32.07 -1.79
N GLY A 2 -21.99 32.63 -2.03
CA GLY A 2 -21.80 34.08 -2.11
C GLY A 2 -20.35 34.48 -1.93
N ASN A 3 -19.77 35.05 -3.00
CA ASN A 3 -18.59 35.90 -3.03
C ASN A 3 -17.22 35.34 -3.50
N ILE A 4 -17.17 34.62 -4.62
CA ILE A 4 -15.98 34.61 -5.49
C ILE A 4 -16.41 34.55 -6.97
N GLN A 5 -16.01 35.54 -7.77
CA GLN A 5 -16.37 35.75 -9.19
C GLN A 5 -15.80 34.69 -10.18
N ASN A 6 -15.33 33.54 -9.70
CA ASN A 6 -14.82 32.46 -10.56
C ASN A 6 -15.20 31.09 -9.99
N THR A 7 -16.27 30.49 -10.52
CA THR A 7 -16.79 29.17 -10.11
C THR A 7 -15.75 28.06 -10.24
N PHE A 8 -14.82 28.17 -11.20
CA PHE A 8 -13.72 27.23 -11.40
C PHE A 8 -12.71 27.22 -10.25
N ILE A 9 -12.34 28.38 -9.71
CA ILE A 9 -11.35 28.48 -8.63
C ILE A 9 -11.98 28.00 -7.31
N ALA A 10 -13.25 28.33 -7.07
CA ALA A 10 -13.96 27.89 -5.88
C ALA A 10 -14.16 26.36 -5.85
N SER A 11 -14.50 25.74 -6.99
CA SER A 11 -14.62 24.28 -7.10
C SER A 11 -13.26 23.58 -7.10
N ALA A 12 -12.22 24.13 -7.72
CA ALA A 12 -10.87 23.56 -7.64
C ALA A 12 -10.29 23.56 -6.21
N LEU A 13 -10.53 24.62 -5.42
CA LEU A 13 -10.11 24.65 -4.02
C LEU A 13 -11.00 23.77 -3.13
N ALA A 14 -12.32 23.80 -3.29
CA ALA A 14 -13.24 23.06 -2.43
C ALA A 14 -13.29 21.56 -2.75
N ASP A 15 -13.50 21.18 -4.01
CA ASP A 15 -13.58 19.76 -4.41
C ASP A 15 -12.20 19.15 -4.69
N GLY A 16 -11.19 19.95 -5.03
CA GLY A 16 -9.83 19.44 -5.28
C GLY A 16 -9.00 19.37 -4.01
N ALA A 17 -8.71 20.52 -3.39
CA ALA A 17 -7.77 20.58 -2.28
C ALA A 17 -8.39 20.08 -0.96
N ILE A 18 -9.61 20.50 -0.61
CA ILE A 18 -10.22 20.10 0.67
C ILE A 18 -10.63 18.62 0.66
N ALA A 19 -11.19 18.12 -0.44
CA ALA A 19 -11.49 16.69 -0.56
C ALA A 19 -10.20 15.83 -0.59
N GLY A 20 -9.15 16.31 -1.26
CA GLY A 20 -7.84 15.64 -1.28
C GLY A 20 -7.18 15.56 0.09
N VAL A 21 -7.18 16.66 0.86
CA VAL A 21 -6.66 16.68 2.23
C VAL A 21 -7.52 15.79 3.14
N GLY A 22 -8.84 15.79 2.97
CA GLY A 22 -9.75 14.90 3.70
C GLY A 22 -9.42 13.42 3.50
N ALA A 23 -9.10 13.01 2.28
CA ALA A 23 -8.69 11.63 1.98
C ALA A 23 -7.37 11.26 2.66
N VAL A 24 -6.37 12.16 2.67
CA VAL A 24 -5.08 11.94 3.34
C VAL A 24 -5.26 11.82 4.86
N VAL A 25 -6.08 12.70 5.45
CA VAL A 25 -6.36 12.69 6.89
C VAL A 25 -7.10 11.41 7.31
N LEU A 26 -7.96 10.84 6.47
CA LEU A 26 -8.60 9.54 6.73
C LEU A 26 -7.65 8.35 6.61
N PHE A 27 -6.65 8.42 5.72
CA PHE A 27 -5.68 7.34 5.53
C PHE A 27 -4.64 7.27 6.64
N LEU A 28 -4.24 8.42 7.18
CA LEU A 28 -3.21 8.54 8.21
C LEU A 28 -3.46 7.66 9.46
N PRO A 29 -4.66 7.66 10.09
CA PRO A 29 -4.90 6.83 11.28
C PRO A 29 -4.80 5.32 10.99
N ASN A 30 -5.25 4.87 9.82
CA ASN A 30 -5.09 3.46 9.42
C ASN A 30 -3.61 3.06 9.31
N ILE A 31 -2.77 3.91 8.72
CA ILE A 31 -1.33 3.67 8.63
C ILE A 31 -0.68 3.63 10.02
N ILE A 32 -1.07 4.55 10.92
CA ILE A 32 -0.54 4.58 12.30
C ILE A 32 -0.87 3.27 13.03
N ILE A 33 -2.10 2.77 12.92
CA ILE A 33 -2.52 1.51 13.55
C ILE A 33 -1.71 0.32 13.00
N LEU A 34 -1.54 0.25 11.68
CA LEU A 34 -0.73 -0.79 11.04
C LEU A 34 0.73 -0.75 11.54
N PHE A 35 1.33 0.45 11.58
CA PHE A 35 2.70 0.65 12.01
C PHE A 35 2.90 0.31 13.49
N LEU A 36 1.91 0.65 14.34
CA LEU A 36 1.90 0.27 15.75
C LEU A 36 1.84 -1.24 15.93
N GLY A 37 1.02 -1.93 15.15
CA GLY A 37 0.93 -3.40 15.15
C GLY A 37 2.25 -4.07 14.74
N ILE A 38 2.90 -3.56 13.69
CA ILE A 38 4.22 -4.05 13.24
C ILE A 38 5.29 -3.78 14.30
N ALA A 39 5.31 -2.58 14.90
CA ALA A 39 6.24 -2.24 15.96
C ALA A 39 6.07 -3.13 17.21
N LEU A 40 4.83 -3.49 17.56
CA LEU A 40 4.56 -4.46 18.62
C LEU A 40 5.06 -5.88 18.25
N LEU A 41 4.84 -6.32 17.02
CA LEU A 41 5.33 -7.62 16.54
C LEU A 41 6.87 -7.70 16.50
N GLU A 42 7.54 -6.58 16.20
CA GLU A 42 8.99 -6.44 16.24
C GLU A 42 9.51 -6.48 17.68
N THR A 43 8.92 -5.69 18.58
CA THR A 43 9.36 -5.57 19.99
C THR A 43 9.08 -6.81 20.84
N THR A 44 8.02 -7.57 20.53
CA THR A 44 7.68 -8.83 21.24
C THR A 44 8.60 -10.01 20.85
N GLY A 45 9.49 -9.85 19.87
CA GLY A 45 10.37 -10.92 19.41
C GLY A 45 9.61 -12.08 18.75
N TYR A 46 8.31 -11.95 18.47
CA TYR A 46 7.56 -12.94 17.69
C TYR A 46 8.11 -13.04 16.27
N MET A 47 8.57 -11.92 15.70
CA MET A 47 9.21 -11.91 14.37
C MET A 47 10.47 -12.79 14.29
N SER A 48 11.28 -12.91 15.37
CA SER A 48 12.47 -13.76 15.36
C SER A 48 12.12 -15.24 15.39
N ARG A 49 11.06 -15.63 16.12
CA ARG A 49 10.53 -17.00 16.14
C ARG A 49 9.82 -17.38 14.84
N VAL A 50 9.00 -16.48 14.30
CA VAL A 50 8.22 -16.71 13.07
C VAL A 50 9.15 -16.83 11.85
N ALA A 51 10.20 -16.00 11.76
CA ALA A 51 11.21 -16.11 10.70
C ALA A 51 11.93 -17.46 10.71
N PHE A 52 12.21 -18.02 11.90
CA PHE A 52 12.86 -19.33 12.05
C PHE A 52 11.92 -20.49 11.67
N LEU A 53 10.63 -20.38 11.97
CA LEU A 53 9.63 -21.40 11.63
C LEU A 53 9.32 -21.46 10.12
N LEU A 54 9.41 -20.33 9.43
CA LEU A 54 9.14 -20.19 8.00
C LEU A 54 10.36 -20.36 7.09
N ASP A 55 11.57 -20.41 7.65
CA ASP A 55 12.81 -20.59 6.90
C ASP A 55 12.75 -21.87 6.02
N GLY A 56 12.11 -22.94 6.49
CA GLY A 56 11.97 -24.21 5.74
C GLY A 56 11.11 -24.12 4.47
N ILE A 57 10.08 -23.26 4.44
CA ILE A 57 9.20 -23.08 3.26
C ILE A 57 9.82 -22.07 2.29
N LEU A 58 10.44 -21.01 2.83
CA LEU A 58 11.05 -19.95 2.03
C LEU A 58 12.34 -20.38 1.34
N HIS A 59 13.09 -21.34 1.93
CA HIS A 59 14.26 -21.93 1.29
C HIS A 59 13.92 -22.69 0.00
N LYS A 60 12.72 -23.28 -0.11
CA LYS A 60 12.24 -23.92 -1.35
C LYS A 60 12.01 -22.92 -2.49
N PHE A 61 11.74 -21.66 -2.15
CA PHE A 61 11.60 -20.55 -3.11
C PHE A 61 12.91 -19.75 -3.29
N GLY A 62 14.01 -20.15 -2.65
CA GLY A 62 15.31 -19.49 -2.76
C GLY A 62 15.45 -18.19 -1.95
N LEU A 63 14.57 -17.94 -0.98
CA LEU A 63 14.61 -16.76 -0.10
C LEU A 63 14.96 -17.17 1.34
N HIS A 64 15.76 -16.34 2.01
CA HIS A 64 16.09 -16.50 3.43
C HIS A 64 14.88 -16.14 4.31
N GLY A 65 14.61 -16.85 5.42
CA GLY A 65 13.47 -16.59 6.34
C GLY A 65 13.32 -15.13 6.84
N LYS A 66 14.36 -14.29 6.69
CA LYS A 66 14.32 -12.84 6.95
C LYS A 66 13.48 -12.04 5.95
N SER A 67 13.19 -12.57 4.76
CA SER A 67 12.38 -11.92 3.72
C SER A 67 10.87 -11.97 4.00
N PHE A 68 10.43 -12.73 5.01
CA PHE A 68 9.03 -12.87 5.35
C PHE A 68 8.44 -11.60 5.98
N ILE A 69 9.24 -10.87 6.77
CA ILE A 69 8.86 -9.62 7.44
C ILE A 69 8.42 -8.55 6.42
N PRO A 70 9.23 -8.23 5.40
CA PRO A 70 8.82 -7.28 4.36
C PRO A 70 7.66 -7.81 3.49
N LEU A 71 7.49 -9.13 3.34
CA LEU A 71 6.38 -9.70 2.58
C LEU A 71 5.02 -9.51 3.28
N ILE A 72 4.93 -9.83 4.58
CA ILE A 72 3.73 -9.59 5.39
C ILE A 72 3.41 -8.10 5.43
N THR A 73 4.44 -7.29 5.66
CA THR A 73 4.27 -5.83 5.70
C THR A 73 3.80 -5.27 4.35
N GLY A 74 4.22 -5.91 3.24
CA GLY A 74 3.84 -5.57 1.87
C GLY A 74 2.35 -5.70 1.58
N PHE A 75 1.68 -6.68 2.19
CA PHE A 75 0.22 -6.83 2.10
C PHE A 75 -0.55 -5.67 2.73
N GLY A 76 0.00 -5.06 3.79
CA GLY A 76 -0.63 -3.91 4.44
C GLY A 76 -0.35 -2.60 3.70
N CYS A 77 0.93 -2.27 3.52
CA CYS A 77 1.35 -1.08 2.79
C CYS A 77 2.73 -1.29 2.16
N SER A 78 2.85 -0.95 0.87
CA SER A 78 4.08 -1.13 0.10
C SER A 78 5.25 -0.26 0.60
N VAL A 79 4.98 0.88 1.24
CA VAL A 79 6.00 1.82 1.74
C VAL A 79 6.82 1.24 2.92
N PRO A 80 6.20 0.83 4.06
CA PRO A 80 6.95 0.23 5.17
C PRO A 80 7.57 -1.12 4.77
N ALA A 81 6.96 -1.85 3.86
CA ALA A 81 7.52 -3.09 3.32
C ALA A 81 8.85 -2.83 2.60
N PHE A 82 8.88 -1.79 1.75
CA PHE A 82 10.10 -1.36 1.08
C PHE A 82 11.19 -0.96 2.08
N MET A 83 10.83 -0.22 3.14
CA MET A 83 11.77 0.14 4.21
C MET A 83 12.30 -1.08 4.96
N ALA A 84 11.45 -2.08 5.23
CA ALA A 84 11.84 -3.31 5.91
C ALA A 84 12.83 -4.17 5.10
N THR A 85 12.79 -4.10 3.76
CA THR A 85 13.77 -4.83 2.91
C THR A 85 15.21 -4.39 3.12
N ARG A 86 15.49 -3.21 3.72
CA ARG A 86 16.87 -2.78 4.02
C ARG A 86 17.59 -3.70 5.01
N THR A 87 16.85 -4.48 5.78
CA THR A 87 17.39 -5.40 6.79
C THR A 87 17.94 -6.70 6.18
N LEU A 88 17.66 -6.98 4.90
CA LEU A 88 18.18 -8.15 4.19
C LEU A 88 19.65 -7.92 3.79
N LYS A 89 20.54 -8.79 4.28
CA LYS A 89 21.98 -8.76 3.95
C LYS A 89 22.27 -9.19 2.51
N ASN A 90 21.45 -10.07 1.95
CA ASN A 90 21.69 -10.67 0.63
C ASN A 90 21.02 -9.84 -0.48
N LYS A 91 21.80 -9.39 -1.47
CA LYS A 91 21.29 -8.49 -2.52
C LYS A 91 20.25 -9.15 -3.43
N ARG A 92 20.41 -10.44 -3.73
CA ARG A 92 19.48 -11.20 -4.58
C ARG A 92 18.09 -11.30 -3.94
N ASP A 93 18.05 -11.68 -2.66
CA ASP A 93 16.80 -11.81 -1.90
C ASP A 93 16.13 -10.44 -1.72
N ARG A 94 16.92 -9.37 -1.54
CA ARG A 94 16.41 -8.01 -1.50
C ARG A 94 15.73 -7.63 -2.81
N LEU A 95 16.36 -7.88 -3.95
CA LEU A 95 15.81 -7.55 -5.27
C LEU A 95 14.52 -8.32 -5.56
N LEU A 96 14.50 -9.62 -5.28
CA LEU A 96 13.31 -10.46 -5.42
C LEU A 96 12.16 -9.95 -4.54
N THR A 97 12.44 -9.64 -3.28
CA THR A 97 11.43 -9.14 -2.33
C THR A 97 10.89 -7.78 -2.77
N LEU A 98 11.74 -6.86 -3.26
CA LEU A 98 11.30 -5.58 -3.83
C LEU A 98 10.38 -5.78 -5.05
N PHE A 99 10.71 -6.72 -5.93
CA PHE A 99 9.89 -7.03 -7.10
C PHE A 99 8.51 -7.55 -6.69
N VAL A 100 8.46 -8.46 -5.71
CA VAL A 100 7.20 -9.02 -5.20
C VAL A 100 6.36 -7.93 -4.51
N ILE A 101 6.96 -7.08 -3.68
CA ILE A 101 6.25 -5.97 -3.01
C ILE A 101 5.67 -4.98 -4.03
N ASN A 102 6.36 -4.72 -5.14
CA ASN A 102 5.83 -3.84 -6.18
C ASN A 102 4.63 -4.44 -6.91
N PHE A 103 4.63 -5.76 -7.11
CA PHE A 103 3.50 -6.48 -7.69
C PHE A 103 2.29 -6.57 -6.74
N MET A 104 2.48 -6.48 -5.42
CA MET A 104 1.37 -6.42 -4.48
C MET A 104 0.61 -5.08 -4.60
N SER A 105 -0.68 -5.16 -4.92
CA SER A 105 -1.58 -4.00 -4.90
C SER A 105 -1.93 -3.63 -3.47
N CYS A 106 -1.28 -2.59 -2.97
CA CYS A 106 -1.63 -1.96 -1.69
C CYS A 106 -2.95 -1.19 -1.83
N GLY A 107 -3.71 -1.06 -0.73
CA GLY A 107 -5.02 -0.38 -0.69
C GLY A 107 -5.02 1.07 -1.18
N ALA A 108 -3.85 1.69 -1.35
CA ALA A 108 -3.71 3.02 -1.96
C ALA A 108 -3.85 3.03 -3.49
N ARG A 109 -3.76 1.89 -4.20
CA ARG A 109 -3.98 1.84 -5.65
C ARG A 109 -5.45 1.92 -6.06
N LEU A 110 -6.35 1.37 -5.23
CA LEU A 110 -7.81 1.43 -5.46
C LEU A 110 -8.34 2.86 -5.68
N PRO A 111 -8.09 3.84 -4.79
CA PRO A 111 -8.60 5.19 -4.99
C PRO A 111 -8.00 5.87 -6.23
N VAL A 112 -6.76 5.55 -6.60
CA VAL A 112 -6.14 6.04 -7.83
C VAL A 112 -6.85 5.46 -9.06
N TYR A 113 -7.10 4.14 -9.09
CA TYR A 113 -7.85 3.52 -10.18
C TYR A 113 -9.28 4.06 -10.29
N VAL A 114 -9.97 4.25 -9.17
CA VAL A 114 -11.31 4.85 -9.15
C VAL A 114 -11.28 6.28 -9.70
N LEU A 115 -10.28 7.08 -9.34
CA LEU A 115 -10.15 8.46 -9.82
C LEU A 115 -9.86 8.51 -11.33
N PHE A 116 -8.97 7.65 -11.82
CA PHE A 116 -8.68 7.56 -13.27
C PHE A 116 -9.88 7.05 -14.07
N ILE A 117 -10.59 6.03 -13.59
CA ILE A 117 -11.78 5.50 -14.27
C ILE A 117 -12.91 6.53 -14.26
N GLY A 118 -13.14 7.20 -13.13
CA GLY A 118 -14.16 8.25 -13.03
C GLY A 118 -13.88 9.50 -13.87
N ALA A 119 -12.62 9.75 -14.22
CA ALA A 119 -12.23 10.87 -15.09
C ALA A 119 -12.29 10.54 -16.59
N PHE A 120 -12.00 9.29 -16.97
CA PHE A 120 -11.85 8.89 -18.37
C PHE A 120 -12.99 8.03 -18.93
N PHE A 121 -13.81 7.37 -18.09
CA PHE A 121 -14.86 6.44 -18.53
C PHE A 121 -16.26 6.78 -17.96
N PRO A 122 -17.35 6.53 -18.72
CA PRO A 122 -18.72 6.71 -18.24
C PRO A 122 -19.02 5.81 -17.03
N SER A 123 -19.79 6.33 -16.07
CA SER A 123 -20.10 5.68 -14.79
C SER A 123 -20.79 4.32 -14.90
N GLU A 124 -21.40 3.97 -16.03
CA GLU A 124 -22.12 2.71 -16.23
C GLU A 124 -21.19 1.49 -16.41
N GLU A 125 -19.98 1.67 -16.95
CA GLU A 125 -19.01 0.56 -17.16
C GLU A 125 -17.81 0.62 -16.19
N ALA A 126 -17.70 1.69 -15.39
CA ALA A 126 -16.61 1.92 -14.45
C ALA A 126 -16.39 0.76 -13.46
N GLY A 127 -17.47 0.09 -13.05
CA GLY A 127 -17.40 -1.06 -12.14
C GLY A 127 -16.73 -2.29 -12.77
N ASN A 128 -17.00 -2.57 -14.05
CA ASN A 128 -16.43 -3.72 -14.76
C ASN A 128 -14.94 -3.53 -15.06
N TYR A 129 -14.52 -2.31 -15.42
CA TYR A 129 -13.10 -2.00 -15.63
C TYR A 129 -12.30 -2.03 -14.33
N LEU A 130 -12.88 -1.56 -13.21
CA LEU A 130 -12.24 -1.66 -11.89
C LEU A 130 -12.07 -3.13 -11.47
N PHE A 131 -13.08 -3.97 -11.71
CA PHE A 131 -13.01 -5.41 -11.44
C PHE A 131 -11.97 -6.11 -12.32
N GLY A 132 -11.87 -5.73 -13.60
CA GLY A 132 -10.86 -6.26 -14.52
C GLY A 132 -9.43 -5.91 -14.12
N ILE A 133 -9.18 -4.69 -13.64
CA ILE A 133 -7.85 -4.25 -13.18
C ILE A 133 -7.46 -4.88 -11.83
N TYR A 134 -8.43 -5.15 -10.96
CA TYR A 134 -8.16 -5.73 -9.63
C TYR A 134 -8.00 -7.25 -9.64
N LEU A 135 -8.57 -7.93 -10.65
CA LEU A 135 -8.53 -9.39 -10.80
C LEU A 135 -7.32 -9.86 -11.64
N LEU A 136 -6.69 -8.95 -12.38
CA LEU A 136 -5.50 -9.18 -13.23
C LEU A 136 -4.21 -8.93 -12.45
#